data_AF-A0A812A100-F1
#
_entry.id   AF-A0A812A100-F1
#
_cell.length_a   1.000
_cell.length_b   1.000
_cell.length_c   1.000
_cell.angle_alpha   90.00
_cell.angle_beta   90.00
_cell.angle_gamma   90.00
#
_symmetry.space_group_name_H-M   'P 1'
#
loop_
_entity.id
_entity.type
_entity.pdbx_description
1 polymer ?
#
loop_
_entity_poly.entity_id
_entity_poly.type
_entity_poly.pdbx_seq_one_letter_code
_entity_poly.pdbx_strand_id
1 'polypeptide(L)'
;MKKAGGILILSNLDVGGNEIYELYKGRETVEKMFDTYKTVLEADKMYLQDDESVFGHVFISFLSLYIHCKLEQILKKGELNHKMTPIDLLFKYGKVYHVDLGDRGMVTEVPKKVRDLEERLGLDIFPKVVRS
;
A
#
# COMPACT_ATOMS: atom_id res chain seq x y z
N MET A 1 41.82 -2.86 19.45
CA MET A 1 40.39 -2.52 19.67
C MET A 1 39.75 -2.26 18.32
N LYS A 2 38.63 -2.93 18.00
CA LYS A 2 37.86 -2.72 16.77
C LYS A 2 37.27 -1.30 16.79
N LYS A 3 37.57 -0.46 15.80
CA LYS A 3 36.94 0.87 15.65
C LYS A 3 35.45 0.65 15.38
N ALA A 4 34.58 1.14 16.26
CA ALA A 4 33.16 1.27 15.98
C ALA A 4 32.91 2.65 15.35
N GLY A 5 32.18 2.71 14.23
CA GLY A 5 31.71 3.97 13.67
C GLY A 5 30.63 4.58 14.56
N GLY A 6 30.71 5.88 14.83
CA GLY A 6 29.64 6.63 15.50
C GLY A 6 28.73 7.29 14.47
N ILE A 7 27.42 7.32 14.75
CA ILE A 7 26.44 8.05 13.95
C ILE A 7 26.01 9.28 14.76
N LEU A 8 26.20 10.47 14.19
CA LEU A 8 25.73 11.73 14.77
C LEU A 8 24.41 12.11 14.11
N ILE A 9 23.36 12.30 14.91
CA ILE A 9 22.06 12.79 14.45
C ILE A 9 21.90 14.22 14.95
N LEU A 10 21.75 15.17 14.03
CA LEU A 10 21.46 16.57 14.33
C LEU A 10 19.96 16.80 14.14
N SER A 11 19.31 17.37 15.15
CA SER A 11 17.88 17.67 15.14
C SER A 11 17.64 19.07 15.70
N ASN A 12 16.67 19.78 15.12
CA ASN A 12 16.15 21.04 15.65
C ASN A 12 14.88 20.82 16.50
N LEU A 13 14.50 19.56 16.76
CA LEU A 13 13.35 19.20 17.58
C LEU A 13 13.75 19.06 19.05
N ASP A 14 12.96 19.63 19.95
CA ASP A 14 13.11 19.48 21.39
C ASP A 14 12.34 18.25 21.89
N VAL A 15 12.81 17.07 21.48
CA VAL A 15 12.23 15.77 21.86
C VAL A 15 13.32 14.82 22.33
N GLY A 16 12.94 13.77 23.07
CA GLY A 16 13.91 12.84 23.64
C GLY A 16 14.77 12.13 22.59
N GLY A 17 16.02 11.81 22.92
CA GLY A 17 16.96 11.17 21.98
C GLY A 17 16.46 9.86 21.38
N ASN A 18 15.67 9.07 22.12
CA ASN A 18 15.02 7.86 21.60
C ASN A 18 14.00 8.19 20.50
N GLU A 19 13.22 9.25 20.66
CA GLU A 19 12.23 9.67 19.68
C GLU A 19 12.90 10.22 18.41
N ILE A 20 13.99 10.99 18.57
CA ILE A 20 14.84 11.43 17.46
C ILE A 20 15.40 10.22 16.69
N TYR A 21 15.87 9.20 17.42
CA TYR A 21 16.39 7.97 16.81
C TYR A 21 15.32 7.20 16.04
N GLU A 22 14.12 7.03 16.60
CA GLU A 22 13.01 6.36 15.92
C GLU A 22 12.53 7.14 14.68
N LEU A 23 12.50 8.48 14.74
CA LEU A 23 12.23 9.32 13.57
C LEU A 23 13.30 9.13 12.47
N TYR A 24 14.57 9.10 12.85
CA TYR A 24 15.66 8.81 11.91
C TYR A 24 15.51 7.42 11.30
N LYS A 25 15.18 6.41 12.11
CA LYS A 25 14.94 5.04 11.66
C LYS A 25 13.74 4.93 10.71
N GLY A 26 12.76 5.82 10.84
CA GLY A 26 11.66 5.98 9.88
C GLY A 26 12.13 6.20 8.43
N ARG A 27 13.33 6.73 8.20
CA ARG A 27 13.92 6.87 6.85
C ARG A 27 14.13 5.54 6.15
N GLU A 28 14.46 4.48 6.87
CA GLU A 28 14.59 3.13 6.31
C GLU A 28 13.25 2.66 5.72
N THR A 29 12.13 3.05 6.34
CA THR A 29 10.80 2.75 5.81
C THR A 29 10.56 3.48 4.49
N VAL A 30 11.02 4.72 4.37
CA VAL A 30 10.96 5.49 3.12
C VAL A 30 11.81 4.83 2.04
N GLU A 31 13.04 4.40 2.35
CA GLU A 31 13.90 3.67 1.41
C GLU A 31 13.24 2.38 0.91
N LYS A 32 12.68 1.58 1.83
CA LYS A 32 11.91 0.37 1.47
C LYS A 32 10.71 0.70 0.58
N MET A 33 10.00 1.80 0.84
CA MET A 33 8.90 2.25 -0.01
C MET A 33 9.39 2.67 -1.41
N PHE A 34 10.55 3.30 -1.53
CA PHE A 34 11.16 3.61 -2.84
C PHE A 34 11.65 2.36 -3.58
N ASP A 35 12.09 1.33 -2.86
CA ASP A 35 12.40 0.04 -3.48
C ASP A 35 11.12 -0.67 -3.96
N THR A 36 10.05 -0.66 -3.17
CA THR A 36 8.72 -1.12 -3.62
C THR A 36 8.25 -0.33 -4.84
N TYR A 37 8.44 0.99 -4.85
CA TYR A 37 8.12 1.84 -5.99
C TYR A 37 8.87 1.41 -7.26
N LYS A 38 10.16 1.09 -7.17
CA LYS A 38 10.93 0.64 -8.34
C LYS A 38 10.51 -0.76 -8.78
N THR A 39 10.46 -1.71 -7.85
CA THR A 39 10.32 -3.14 -8.20
C THR A 39 8.88 -3.58 -8.37
N VAL A 40 7.97 -3.19 -7.47
CA VAL A 40 6.57 -3.64 -7.48
C VAL A 40 5.71 -2.82 -8.44
N LEU A 41 5.98 -1.51 -8.52
CA LEU A 41 5.27 -0.63 -9.45
C LEU A 41 5.98 -0.50 -10.82
N GLU A 42 7.11 -1.20 -11.01
CA GLU A 42 7.96 -1.16 -12.22
C GLU A 42 8.28 0.26 -12.72
N ALA A 43 8.34 1.22 -11.79
CA ALA A 43 8.42 2.63 -12.14
C ALA A 43 9.80 3.04 -12.70
N ASP A 44 10.80 2.15 -12.65
CA ASP A 44 12.15 2.34 -13.19
C ASP A 44 12.23 2.12 -14.72
N LYS A 45 11.22 1.50 -15.34
CA LYS A 45 11.15 1.31 -16.80
C LYS A 45 10.62 2.56 -17.50
N MET A 46 11.41 3.64 -17.50
CA MET A 46 11.09 4.83 -18.30
C MET A 46 11.45 4.61 -19.77
N TYR A 47 10.51 4.09 -20.56
CA TYR A 47 10.51 4.25 -22.03
C TYR A 47 9.82 5.56 -22.43
N LEU A 48 10.04 6.65 -21.69
CA LEU A 48 9.34 7.92 -21.86
C LEU A 48 10.28 8.91 -22.54
N GLN A 49 9.84 9.48 -23.66
CA GLN A 49 10.66 10.33 -24.54
C GLN A 49 10.45 11.84 -24.33
N ASP A 50 9.44 12.26 -23.58
CA ASP A 50 9.14 13.67 -23.28
C ASP A 50 9.04 13.92 -21.76
N ASP A 51 9.34 15.16 -21.34
CA ASP A 51 9.44 15.56 -19.94
C ASP A 51 8.08 15.50 -19.22
N GLU A 52 6.99 15.90 -19.86
CA GLU A 52 5.64 15.85 -19.32
C GLU A 52 5.20 14.41 -18.99
N SER A 53 5.54 13.45 -19.86
CA SER A 53 5.32 12.03 -19.63
C SER A 53 6.11 11.53 -18.42
N VAL A 54 7.34 12.01 -18.22
CA VAL A 54 8.13 11.69 -17.01
C VAL A 54 7.43 12.20 -15.75
N PHE A 55 6.98 13.45 -15.76
CA PHE A 55 6.26 14.04 -14.62
C PHE A 55 4.97 13.29 -14.31
N GLY A 56 4.18 12.95 -15.34
CA GLY A 56 2.96 12.18 -15.20
C GLY A 56 3.21 10.79 -14.61
N HIS A 57 4.25 10.11 -15.08
CA HIS A 57 4.64 8.80 -14.57
C HIS A 57 5.03 8.86 -13.10
N VAL A 58 5.93 9.78 -12.72
CA VAL A 58 6.34 9.96 -11.31
C VAL A 58 5.14 10.28 -10.41
N PHE A 59 4.22 11.11 -10.90
CA PHE A 59 3.00 11.47 -10.14
C PHE A 59 2.09 10.26 -9.91
N ILE A 60 1.78 9.48 -10.95
CA ILE A 60 0.92 8.29 -10.83
C ILE A 60 1.59 7.21 -9.98
N SER A 61 2.89 7.00 -10.15
CA SER A 61 3.63 6.06 -9.33
C SER A 61 3.67 6.49 -7.86
N PHE A 62 3.73 7.80 -7.55
CA PHE A 62 3.61 8.31 -6.18
C PHE A 62 2.22 8.03 -5.58
N LEU A 63 1.13 8.27 -6.32
CA LEU A 63 -0.23 7.90 -5.87
C LEU A 63 -0.34 6.40 -5.60
N SER A 64 0.21 5.59 -6.51
CA SER A 64 0.19 4.14 -6.41
C SER A 64 0.94 3.66 -5.15
N LEU A 65 2.08 4.26 -4.84
CA LEU A 65 2.83 3.99 -3.61
C LEU A 65 2.04 4.40 -2.36
N TYR A 66 1.40 5.58 -2.38
CA TYR A 66 0.56 6.02 -1.27
C TYR A 66 -0.57 5.03 -0.97
N ILE A 67 -1.27 4.56 -2.02
CA ILE A 67 -2.31 3.53 -1.89
C ILE A 67 -1.71 2.23 -1.34
N HIS A 68 -0.57 1.78 -1.87
CA HIS A 68 0.11 0.58 -1.38
C HIS A 68 0.43 0.67 0.12
N CYS A 69 0.94 1.81 0.59
CA CYS A 69 1.22 2.05 2.01
C CYS A 69 -0.06 2.03 2.86
N LYS A 70 -1.17 2.59 2.36
CA LYS A 70 -2.46 2.52 3.05
C LYS A 70 -2.96 1.08 3.17
N LEU A 71 -2.83 0.28 2.12
CA LEU A 71 -3.18 -1.13 2.15
C LEU A 71 -2.31 -1.90 3.15
N GLU A 72 -1.00 -1.65 3.21
CA GLU A 72 -0.14 -2.23 4.25
C GLU A 72 -0.59 -1.86 5.66
N GLN A 73 -0.96 -0.59 5.89
CA GLN A 73 -1.47 -0.14 7.19
C GLN A 73 -2.76 -0.87 7.57
N ILE A 74 -3.67 -1.06 6.62
CA ILE A 74 -4.91 -1.82 6.82
C ILE A 74 -4.59 -3.28 7.18
N LEU A 75 -3.67 -3.91 6.45
CA LEU A 75 -3.24 -5.29 6.73
C LEU A 75 -2.56 -5.44 8.10
N LYS A 76 -1.75 -4.46 8.50
CA LYS A 76 -1.11 -4.43 9.83
C LYS A 76 -2.15 -4.30 10.95
N LYS A 77 -3.15 -3.43 10.78
CA LYS A 77 -4.25 -3.27 11.77
C LYS A 77 -5.08 -4.54 11.93
N GLY A 78 -5.32 -5.27 10.84
CA GLY A 78 -6.02 -6.56 10.88
C GLY A 78 -5.13 -7.77 11.24
N GLU A 79 -3.86 -7.55 11.60
CA GLU A 79 -2.86 -8.60 11.88
C GLU A 79 -2.68 -9.62 10.72
N LEU A 80 -2.86 -9.18 9.47
CA LEU A 80 -2.79 -10.02 8.26
C LEU A 80 -1.52 -9.82 7.43
N ASN A 81 -0.68 -8.85 7.79
CA ASN A 81 0.55 -8.51 7.07
C ASN A 81 1.56 -9.68 6.95
N HIS A 82 1.49 -10.68 7.82
CA HIS A 82 2.33 -11.89 7.74
C HIS A 82 1.79 -12.97 6.80
N LYS A 83 0.51 -12.88 6.39
CA LYS A 83 -0.15 -13.88 5.55
C LYS A 83 -0.39 -13.41 4.12
N MET A 84 -0.36 -12.10 3.90
CA MET A 84 -0.86 -11.52 2.67
C MET A 84 -0.20 -10.17 2.40
N THR A 85 0.18 -9.93 1.15
CA THR A 85 0.68 -8.64 0.68
C THR A 85 -0.47 -7.73 0.22
N PRO A 86 -0.25 -6.41 0.06
CA PRO A 86 -1.22 -5.53 -0.57
C PRO A 86 -1.68 -5.99 -1.96
N ILE A 87 -0.79 -6.57 -2.75
CA ILE A 87 -1.11 -7.08 -4.09
C ILE A 87 -2.04 -8.30 -3.99
N ASP A 88 -1.77 -9.21 -3.06
CA ASP A 88 -2.64 -10.37 -2.82
C ASP A 88 -4.04 -9.95 -2.35
N LEU A 89 -4.14 -8.88 -1.55
CA LEU A 89 -5.40 -8.29 -1.14
C LEU A 89 -6.18 -7.79 -2.36
N LEU A 90 -5.55 -6.97 -3.20
CA LEU A 90 -6.14 -6.46 -4.44
C LEU A 90 -6.59 -7.60 -5.36
N PHE A 91 -5.77 -8.64 -5.52
CA PHE A 91 -6.09 -9.80 -6.35
C PHE A 91 -7.28 -10.60 -5.79
N LYS A 92 -7.41 -10.72 -4.47
CA LYS A 92 -8.58 -11.37 -3.84
C LYS A 92 -9.84 -10.53 -4.03
N TYR A 93 -9.75 -9.22 -3.83
CA TYR A 93 -10.89 -8.31 -3.93
C TYR A 93 -11.35 -8.12 -5.38
N GLY A 94 -10.42 -8.12 -6.33
CA GLY A 94 -10.71 -8.05 -7.77
C GLY A 94 -11.45 -9.27 -8.34
N LYS A 95 -11.72 -10.31 -7.54
CA LYS A 95 -12.58 -11.43 -7.95
C LYS A 95 -14.07 -11.10 -7.90
N VAL A 96 -14.43 -10.01 -7.22
CA VAL A 96 -15.81 -9.54 -7.13
C VAL A 96 -16.00 -8.47 -8.20
N TYR A 97 -16.92 -8.71 -9.14
CA TYR A 97 -17.20 -7.82 -10.25
C TYR A 97 -18.59 -7.20 -10.11
N HIS A 98 -18.73 -5.95 -10.51
CA HIS A 98 -20.02 -5.35 -10.80
C HIS A 98 -20.31 -5.56 -12.29
N VAL A 99 -21.38 -6.29 -12.60
CA VAL A 99 -21.83 -6.55 -13.98
C VAL A 99 -23.01 -5.64 -14.25
N ASP A 100 -22.89 -4.79 -15.26
CA ASP A 100 -23.98 -3.92 -15.71
C ASP A 100 -24.73 -4.60 -16.87
N LEU A 101 -25.98 -4.98 -16.64
CA LEU A 101 -26.88 -5.54 -17.65
C LEU A 101 -27.92 -4.48 -18.04
N GLY A 102 -27.47 -3.31 -18.47
CA GLY A 102 -28.29 -2.23 -19.04
C GLY A 102 -29.26 -1.59 -18.04
N ASP A 103 -30.36 -2.28 -17.75
CA ASP A 103 -31.41 -1.82 -16.83
C ASP A 103 -31.17 -2.29 -15.38
N ARG A 104 -30.22 -3.22 -15.14
CA ARG A 104 -29.87 -3.71 -13.81
C ARG A 104 -28.37 -3.96 -13.66
N GLY A 105 -27.73 -3.22 -12.76
CA GLY A 105 -26.42 -3.59 -12.23
C GLY A 105 -26.56 -4.72 -11.22
N MET A 106 -25.79 -5.80 -11.38
CA MET A 106 -25.70 -6.89 -10.43
C MET A 106 -24.24 -7.11 -10.03
N VAL A 107 -23.97 -7.20 -8.74
CA VAL A 107 -22.65 -7.62 -8.23
C VAL A 107 -22.60 -9.14 -8.26
N THR A 108 -21.49 -9.71 -8.76
CA THR A 108 -21.24 -11.15 -8.73
C THR A 108 -21.24 -11.66 -7.29
N GLU A 109 -21.47 -12.95 -7.09
CA GLU A 109 -21.42 -13.55 -5.75
C GLU A 109 -20.11 -13.20 -5.04
N VAL A 110 -20.20 -12.58 -3.87
CA VAL A 110 -19.05 -12.29 -3.01
C VAL A 110 -18.66 -13.59 -2.29
N PRO A 111 -17.50 -14.19 -2.59
CA PRO A 111 -17.12 -15.46 -1.96
C PRO A 111 -17.01 -15.29 -0.44
N LYS A 112 -17.37 -16.34 0.32
CA LYS A 112 -17.29 -16.30 1.79
C LYS A 112 -15.92 -15.84 2.31
N LYS A 113 -14.83 -16.33 1.70
CA LYS A 113 -13.46 -15.94 2.05
C LYS A 113 -13.18 -14.44 1.88
N VAL A 114 -13.87 -13.76 0.96
CA VAL A 114 -13.72 -12.32 0.74
C VAL A 114 -14.51 -11.55 1.80
N ARG A 115 -15.72 -12.00 2.15
CA ARG A 115 -16.51 -11.42 3.26
C ARG A 115 -15.80 -11.54 4.61
N ASP A 116 -15.32 -12.75 4.94
CA ASP A 116 -14.57 -13.00 6.18
C ASP A 116 -13.31 -12.12 6.26
N LEU A 117 -12.68 -11.84 5.10
CA LEU A 117 -11.50 -10.97 5.00
C LEU A 117 -11.87 -9.49 5.18
N GLU A 118 -12.97 -9.03 4.58
CA GLU A 118 -13.50 -7.68 4.75
C GLU A 118 -13.88 -7.38 6.20
N GLU A 119 -14.60 -8.28 6.86
CA GLU A 119 -14.95 -8.15 8.29
C GLU A 119 -13.71 -8.03 9.16
N ARG A 120 -12.69 -8.86 8.89
CA ARG A 120 -11.45 -8.89 9.65
C ARG A 120 -10.58 -7.64 9.41
N LEU A 121 -10.70 -7.02 8.24
CA LEU A 121 -10.05 -5.74 7.92
C LEU A 121 -10.87 -4.52 8.36
N GLY A 122 -12.11 -4.71 8.82
CA GLY A 122 -13.01 -3.63 9.21
C GLY A 122 -13.43 -2.73 8.05
N LEU A 123 -13.54 -3.29 6.83
CA LEU A 123 -13.91 -2.57 5.61
C LEU A 123 -15.38 -2.82 5.28
N ASP A 124 -15.98 -1.93 4.48
CA ASP A 124 -17.38 -2.06 4.00
C ASP A 124 -17.42 -1.70 2.51
N ILE A 125 -16.80 -2.55 1.70
CA ILE A 125 -16.57 -2.35 0.26
C ILE A 125 -17.62 -3.11 -0.56
N PHE A 126 -17.99 -4.32 -0.13
CA PHE A 126 -18.90 -5.18 -0.88
C PHE A 126 -20.33 -5.13 -0.35
N PRO A 127 -21.35 -5.22 -1.22
CA PRO A 127 -22.74 -5.25 -0.78
C PRO A 127 -23.03 -6.53 0.01
N LYS A 128 -23.64 -6.37 1.19
CA LYS A 128 -24.02 -7.49 2.08
C LYS A 128 -25.27 -8.23 1.64
N VAL A 129 -25.98 -7.72 0.63
CA VAL A 129 -27.26 -8.26 0.15
C VAL A 129 -27.18 -8.43 -1.36
N VAL A 130 -27.09 -9.68 -1.81
CA VAL A 130 -27.46 -10.03 -3.19
C VAL A 130 -28.98 -9.95 -3.20
N ARG A 131 -29.54 -8.86 -3.74
CA ARG A 131 -30.98 -8.79 -3.98
C ARG A 131 -31.32 -9.87 -5.00
N SER A 132 -32.01 -10.91 -4.53
CA SER A 132 -32.77 -11.84 -5.37
C SER A 132 -33.92 -11.14 -6.05
#